data_AF-A0A2W6NQD3-F1
#
_entry.id   AF-A0A2W6NQD3-F1
#
_cell.length_a   1.000
_cell.length_b   1.000
_cell.length_c   1.000
_cell.angle_alpha   90.00
_cell.angle_beta   90.00
_cell.angle_gamma   90.00
#
_symmetry.space_group_name_H-M   'P 1'
#
loop_
_entity.id
_entity.type
_entity.pdbx_description
1 polymer ?
#
loop_
_entity_poly.entity_id
_entity_poly.type
_entity_poly.pdbx_seq_one_letter_code
_entity_poly.pdbx_strand_id
1 'polypeptide(L)'
;MSNFDKLYNDDKQLKQSIINNVITPDKSEAYINAADNSIDDLMGVMEAYKHGSITNEDQVQEQIKIFLEEYTVKLLTIVKGE
;
A
#
# COMPACT_ATOMS: atom_id res chain seq x y z
N MET A 1 -4.53 -14.59 -22.23
CA MET A 1 -3.97 -13.98 -21.00
C MET A 1 -2.61 -13.41 -21.37
N SER A 2 -2.37 -12.13 -21.13
CA SER A 2 -1.09 -11.49 -21.45
C SER A 2 -0.01 -11.90 -20.44
N ASN A 3 1.27 -11.74 -20.81
CA ASN A 3 2.39 -12.02 -19.92
C ASN A 3 2.40 -11.10 -18.69
N PHE A 4 1.84 -9.88 -18.84
CA PHE A 4 1.64 -8.93 -17.75
C PHE A 4 0.63 -9.44 -16.73
N ASP A 5 -0.53 -9.94 -17.18
CA ASP A 5 -1.59 -10.46 -16.29
C ASP A 5 -1.07 -11.61 -15.42
N LYS A 6 -0.19 -12.44 -15.97
CA LYS A 6 0.40 -13.56 -15.24
C LYS A 6 1.38 -13.09 -14.16
N LEU A 7 2.33 -12.22 -14.52
CA LEU A 7 3.29 -11.64 -13.57
C LEU A 7 2.59 -10.89 -12.43
N TYR A 8 1.55 -10.12 -12.75
CA TYR A 8 0.74 -9.40 -11.77
C TYR A 8 0.04 -10.36 -10.79
N ASN A 9 -0.54 -11.45 -11.29
CA ASN A 9 -1.23 -12.43 -10.45
C ASN A 9 -0.26 -13.23 -9.56
N ASP A 10 0.89 -13.62 -10.09
CA ASP A 10 1.92 -14.35 -9.33
C ASP A 10 2.49 -13.47 -8.19
N ASP A 11 2.76 -12.19 -8.48
CA ASP A 11 3.21 -11.21 -7.49
C ASP A 11 2.15 -10.97 -6.39
N LYS A 12 0.87 -10.84 -6.78
CA LYS A 12 -0.24 -10.71 -5.84
C LYS A 12 -0.35 -11.91 -4.90
N GLN A 13 -0.23 -13.13 -5.43
CA GLN A 13 -0.28 -14.35 -4.61
C GLN A 13 0.90 -14.45 -3.64
N LEU A 14 2.11 -14.10 -4.09
CA LEU A 14 3.30 -14.10 -3.22
C LEU A 14 3.13 -13.11 -2.07
N LYS A 15 2.68 -11.88 -2.36
CA LYS A 15 2.42 -10.85 -1.34
C LYS A 15 1.35 -11.31 -0.34
N GLN A 16 0.26 -11.89 -0.82
CA GLN A 16 -0.78 -12.46 0.05
C GLN A 16 -0.25 -13.60 0.93
N SER A 17 0.62 -14.47 0.40
CA SER A 17 1.24 -15.54 1.19
C SER A 17 2.13 -14.98 2.30
N ILE A 18 2.93 -13.94 2.02
CA ILE A 18 3.77 -13.30 3.04
C ILE A 18 2.90 -12.68 4.13
N ILE A 19 1.84 -11.95 3.75
CA ILE A 19 0.89 -11.34 4.68
C ILE A 19 0.25 -12.43 5.56
N ASN A 20 -0.29 -13.50 4.99
CA ASN A 20 -0.97 -14.56 5.74
C ASN A 20 -0.02 -15.34 6.68
N ASN A 21 1.26 -15.43 6.33
CA ASN A 21 2.25 -16.13 7.15
C ASN A 21 2.81 -15.27 8.29
N VAL A 22 2.66 -13.95 8.21
CA VAL A 22 3.29 -12.99 9.13
C VAL A 22 2.27 -12.21 9.96
N ILE A 23 1.11 -11.90 9.39
CA ILE A 23 -0.03 -11.31 10.10
C ILE A 23 -0.78 -12.45 10.79
N THR A 24 -0.32 -12.78 11.99
CA THR A 24 -1.03 -13.66 12.92
C THR A 24 -2.31 -12.97 13.44
N PRO A 25 -3.29 -13.70 13.99
CA PRO A 25 -4.56 -13.12 14.45
C PRO A 25 -4.42 -11.95 15.43
N ASP A 26 -3.40 -11.98 16.29
CA ASP A 26 -3.05 -10.93 17.25
C ASP A 26 -2.47 -9.66 16.59
N LYS A 27 -2.02 -9.74 15.33
CA LYS A 27 -1.53 -8.61 14.53
C LYS A 27 -2.55 -8.11 13.49
N SER A 28 -3.71 -8.76 13.41
CA SER A 28 -4.74 -8.45 12.39
C SER A 28 -5.29 -7.03 12.53
N GLU A 29 -5.49 -6.53 13.75
CA GLU A 29 -6.01 -5.18 13.99
C GLU A 29 -5.00 -4.11 13.57
N ALA A 30 -3.72 -4.28 13.93
CA ALA A 30 -2.65 -3.38 13.52
C ALA A 30 -2.48 -3.36 11.99
N TYR A 31 -2.61 -4.51 11.33
CA TYR A 31 -2.60 -4.62 9.87
C TYR A 31 -3.77 -3.89 9.21
N ILE A 32 -4.99 -4.09 9.72
CA ILE A 32 -6.20 -3.42 9.19
C ILE A 32 -6.04 -1.91 9.34
N ASN A 33 -5.64 -1.41 10.51
CA ASN A 33 -5.42 0.02 10.74
C ASN A 33 -4.32 0.59 9.84
N ALA A 34 -3.22 -0.14 9.63
CA ALA A 34 -2.16 0.29 8.73
C ALA A 34 -2.62 0.35 7.27
N ALA A 35 -3.45 -0.61 6.84
CA ALA A 35 -4.02 -0.63 5.49
C ALA A 35 -5.07 0.49 5.30
N ASP A 36 -5.99 0.68 6.24
CA ASP A 36 -7.05 1.69 6.16
C ASP A 36 -6.47 3.11 6.14
N ASN A 37 -5.56 3.43 7.08
CA ASN A 37 -4.87 4.73 7.10
C ASN A 37 -4.14 5.00 5.77
N SER A 38 -3.54 3.96 5.20
CA SER A 38 -2.81 4.05 3.93
C SER A 38 -3.78 4.28 2.76
N ILE A 39 -4.94 3.63 2.74
CA ILE A 39 -5.97 3.87 1.73
C ILE A 39 -6.49 5.31 1.82
N ASP A 40 -6.72 5.83 3.02
CA ASP A 40 -7.16 7.21 3.24
C ASP A 40 -6.13 8.23 2.74
N ASP A 41 -4.84 8.01 3.02
CA ASP A 41 -3.75 8.86 2.52
C ASP A 41 -3.71 8.87 0.98
N LEU A 42 -3.84 7.70 0.34
CA LEU A 42 -3.87 7.58 -1.12
C LEU A 42 -5.10 8.26 -1.73
N MET A 43 -6.29 8.09 -1.13
CA MET A 43 -7.50 8.78 -1.56
C MET A 43 -7.36 10.29 -1.43
N GLY A 44 -6.72 10.79 -0.38
CA GLY A 44 -6.42 12.20 -0.19
C GLY A 44 -5.57 12.77 -1.33
N VAL A 45 -4.51 12.06 -1.74
CA VAL A 45 -3.66 12.45 -2.87
C VAL A 45 -4.44 12.46 -4.18
N MET A 46 -5.28 11.44 -4.42
CA MET A 46 -6.09 11.35 -5.65
C MET A 46 -7.17 12.44 -5.72
N GLU A 47 -7.85 12.75 -4.61
CA GLU A 47 -8.82 13.85 -4.55
C GLU A 47 -8.12 15.21 -4.71
N ALA A 48 -6.94 15.40 -4.11
CA ALA A 48 -6.14 16.62 -4.32
C ALA A 48 -5.73 16.82 -5.78
N TYR A 49 -5.36 15.75 -6.49
CA TYR A 49 -5.10 15.81 -7.93
C TYR A 49 -6.36 16.12 -8.74
N LYS A 50 -7.46 15.41 -8.47
CA LYS A 50 -8.75 15.59 -9.14
C LYS A 50 -9.31 17.01 -8.98
N HIS A 51 -9.12 17.63 -7.81
CA HIS A 51 -9.54 19.00 -7.54
C HIS A 51 -8.57 20.08 -8.06
N GLY A 52 -7.45 19.68 -8.68
CA GLY A 52 -6.46 20.61 -9.21
C GLY A 52 -5.57 21.26 -8.15
N SER A 53 -5.57 20.74 -6.91
CA SER A 53 -4.63 21.15 -5.85
C SER A 53 -3.22 20.62 -6.13
N ILE A 54 -3.13 19.47 -6.79
CA ILE A 54 -1.91 18.97 -7.43
C ILE A 54 -2.15 19.03 -8.93
N THR A 55 -1.34 19.79 -9.66
CA THR A 55 -1.51 20.01 -11.11
C THR A 55 -0.42 19.36 -11.94
N ASN A 56 0.64 18.87 -11.29
CA ASN A 56 1.77 18.22 -11.94
C ASN A 56 1.76 16.71 -11.66
N GLU A 57 1.85 15.94 -12.74
CA GLU A 57 1.97 14.48 -12.69
C GLU A 57 3.19 14.03 -11.88
N ASP A 58 4.32 14.74 -11.94
CA ASP A 58 5.52 14.42 -11.15
C ASP A 58 5.25 14.55 -9.63
N GLN A 59 4.44 15.53 -9.23
CA GLN A 59 4.07 15.71 -7.83
C GLN A 59 3.16 14.57 -7.36
N VAL A 60 2.23 14.13 -8.21
CA VAL A 60 1.39 12.96 -7.90
C VAL A 60 2.24 11.70 -7.76
N GLN A 61 3.18 11.49 -8.68
CA GLN A 61 4.10 10.33 -8.62
C GLN A 61 4.95 10.33 -7.35
N GLU A 62 5.48 11.48 -6.94
CA GLU A 62 6.25 11.58 -5.70
C GLU A 62 5.37 11.33 -4.46
N GLN A 63 4.13 11.83 -4.44
CA GLN A 63 3.20 11.56 -3.34
C GLN A 63 2.81 10.07 -3.26
N ILE A 64 2.56 9.42 -4.41
CA ILE A 64 2.30 7.97 -4.47
C ILE A 64 3.53 7.19 -3.98
N LYS A 65 4.74 7.63 -4.33
CA LYS A 65 5.97 7.00 -3.87
C LYS A 65 6.15 7.10 -2.35
N ILE A 66 6.01 8.31 -1.78
CA ILE A 66 6.09 8.53 -0.33
C ILE A 66 5.06 7.65 0.39
N PHE A 67 3.83 7.60 -0.13
CA PHE A 67 2.77 6.72 0.35
C PHE A 67 3.20 5.24 0.39
N LEU A 68 3.77 4.71 -0.70
CA LEU A 68 4.20 3.31 -0.77
C LEU A 68 5.35 3.02 0.22
N GLU A 69 6.26 3.98 0.40
CA GLU A 69 7.36 3.87 1.36
C GLU A 69 6.83 3.84 2.81
N GLU A 70 5.94 4.75 3.18
CA GLU A 70 5.32 4.80 4.52
C GLU A 70 4.50 3.54 4.82
N TYR A 71 3.70 3.09 3.86
CA TYR A 71 2.95 1.84 4.01
C TYR A 71 3.87 0.64 4.21
N THR A 72 4.97 0.56 3.44
CA THR A 72 5.96 -0.50 3.57
C THR A 72 6.62 -0.49 4.96
N VAL A 73 6.97 0.68 5.49
CA VAL A 73 7.54 0.82 6.84
C VAL A 73 6.53 0.38 7.90
N LYS A 74 5.27 0.84 7.83
CA LYS A 74 4.19 0.43 8.76
C LYS A 74 4.03 -1.10 8.78
N LEU A 75 4.03 -1.74 7.60
CA LEU A 75 3.97 -3.19 7.49
C LEU A 75 5.19 -3.87 8.11
N LEU A 76 6.40 -3.38 7.85
CA LEU A 76 7.63 -3.94 8.42
C LEU A 76 7.66 -3.85 9.96
N THR A 77 7.17 -2.76 10.55
CA THR A 77 7.02 -2.60 12.00
C THR A 77 6.10 -3.68 12.58
N ILE A 78 4.95 -3.92 11.94
CA ILE A 78 4.02 -4.99 12.34
C ILE A 78 4.67 -6.37 12.24
N VAL A 79 5.39 -6.64 11.13
CA VAL A 79 6.11 -7.91 10.93
C VAL A 79 7.12 -8.14 12.06
N LYS A 80 7.92 -7.12 12.40
CA LYS A 80 8.98 -7.20 13.41
C LYS A 80 8.45 -7.20 14.84
N GLY A 81 7.22 -6.77 15.07
CA GLY A 81 6.63 -6.65 16.41
C GLY A 81 7.22 -5.50 17.22
N GLU A 82 7.62 -4.42 16.52
CA GLU A 82 8.11 -3.17 17.11
C GLU A 82 6.94 -2.23 17.45
#